data_AF-A0A227J108-F1
#
_entry.id   AF-A0A227J108-F1
#
_cell.length_a   1.000
_cell.length_b   1.000
_cell.length_c   1.000
_cell.angle_alpha   90.00
_cell.angle_beta   90.00
_cell.angle_gamma   90.00
#
_symmetry.space_group_name_H-M   'P 1'
#
loop_
_entity.id
_entity.type
_entity.pdbx_description
1 polymer ?
#
loop_
_entity_poly.entity_id
_entity_poly.type
_entity_poly.pdbx_seq_one_letter_code
_entity_poly.pdbx_strand_id
1 'polypeptide(L)'
;AFKDLWSHLKAGKHWMGMVKNRRKNGGYYWVDAFASPIKYNGEIVEYQSVRFKPERIYVKRAEKAYAKLRNDKKPLQLYLPRTRLWMRAAFFLFIS
;
A
#
# COMPACT_ATOMS: atom_id res chain seq x y z
N ALA A 1 -5.65 1.98 2.59
CA ALA A 1 -4.64 3.05 2.55
C ALA A 1 -4.26 3.47 3.96
N PHE A 2 -5.07 4.28 4.67
CA PHE A 2 -4.68 4.85 5.96
C PHE A 2 -4.37 3.81 7.05
N LYS A 3 -5.13 2.71 7.13
CA LYS A 3 -4.82 1.62 8.06
C LYS A 3 -3.40 1.06 7.86
N ASP A 4 -3.01 0.85 6.60
CA ASP A 4 -1.69 0.33 6.21
C ASP A 4 -0.57 1.35 6.44
N LEU A 5 -0.83 2.63 6.14
CA LEU A 5 0.06 3.74 6.47
C LEU A 5 0.37 3.75 7.98
N TRP A 6 -0.66 3.76 8.82
CA TRP A 6 -0.47 3.84 10.26
C TRP A 6 0.15 2.58 10.85
N SER A 7 -0.12 1.39 10.32
CA SER A 7 0.55 0.17 10.79
C SER A 7 2.05 0.19 10.50
N HIS A 8 2.47 0.72 9.34
CA HIS A 8 3.89 0.87 9.02
C HIS A 8 4.56 1.92 9.91
N LEU A 9 3.97 3.11 10.00
CA LEU A 9 4.54 4.22 10.77
C LEU A 9 4.65 3.88 12.26
N LYS A 10 3.65 3.22 12.85
CA LYS A 10 3.70 2.77 14.26
C LYS A 10 4.72 1.65 14.48
N ALA A 11 5.00 0.84 13.46
CA ALA A 11 6.09 -0.14 13.49
C ALA A 11 7.48 0.49 13.23
N GLY A 12 7.57 1.83 13.15
CA GLY A 12 8.81 2.53 12.84
C GLY A 12 9.31 2.31 11.42
N LYS A 13 8.44 1.91 10.49
CA LYS A 13 8.74 1.68 9.07
C LYS A 13 8.22 2.82 8.22
N HIS A 14 8.94 3.16 7.16
CA HIS A 14 8.44 4.05 6.12
C HIS A 14 7.26 3.44 5.38
N TRP A 15 6.45 4.29 4.78
CA TRP A 15 5.29 3.90 3.98
C TRP A 15 5.26 4.67 2.67
N MET A 16 4.80 4.00 1.61
CA MET A 16 4.56 4.63 0.31
C MET A 16 3.26 4.11 -0.30
N GLY A 17 2.50 5.00 -0.93
CA GLY A 17 1.35 4.56 -1.72
C GLY A 17 0.46 5.68 -2.25
N MET A 18 -0.36 5.28 -3.23
CA MET A 18 -1.38 6.14 -3.83
C MET A 18 -2.55 6.34 -2.88
N VAL A 19 -2.92 7.60 -2.60
CA VAL A 19 -4.03 7.95 -1.69
C VAL A 19 -5.06 8.83 -2.40
N LYS A 20 -6.34 8.46 -2.28
CA LYS A 20 -7.48 9.27 -2.73
C LYS A 20 -7.98 10.13 -1.57
N ASN A 21 -7.75 11.44 -1.63
CA ASN A 21 -8.16 12.38 -0.61
C ASN A 21 -9.46 13.10 -0.99
N ARG A 22 -10.33 13.34 -0.01
CA ARG A 22 -11.56 14.13 -0.17
C ARG A 22 -11.27 15.59 0.16
N ARG A 23 -11.72 16.50 -0.69
CA ARG A 23 -11.67 17.96 -0.47
C ARG A 23 -12.85 18.39 0.40
N LYS A 24 -12.71 19.52 1.10
CA LYS A 24 -13.79 20.14 1.89
C LYS A 24 -15.07 20.36 1.06
N ASN A 25 -14.92 20.74 -0.21
CA ASN A 25 -16.02 20.95 -1.16
C ASN A 25 -16.61 19.67 -1.78
N GLY A 26 -16.29 18.48 -1.24
CA GLY A 26 -16.88 17.20 -1.68
C GLY A 26 -16.18 16.52 -2.86
N GLY A 27 -15.31 17.22 -3.59
CA GLY A 27 -14.49 16.59 -4.64
C GLY A 27 -13.35 15.71 -4.08
N TYR A 28 -12.53 15.16 -4.97
CA TYR A 28 -11.35 14.39 -4.56
C TYR A 28 -10.12 14.72 -5.40
N TYR A 29 -8.95 14.35 -4.88
CA TYR A 29 -7.69 14.37 -5.61
C TYR A 29 -6.84 13.16 -5.20
N TRP A 30 -5.89 12.80 -6.05
CA TRP A 30 -4.95 11.72 -5.82
C TRP A 30 -3.57 12.27 -5.51
N VAL A 31 -2.86 11.61 -4.61
CA VAL A 31 -1.44 11.84 -4.32
C VAL A 31 -0.69 10.53 -4.37
N ASP A 32 0.56 10.58 -4.83
CA ASP A 32 1.56 9.57 -4.49
C ASP A 32 2.27 10.05 -3.23
N ALA A 33 2.09 9.33 -2.13
CA ALA A 33 2.51 9.78 -0.81
C ALA A 33 3.61 8.87 -0.26
N PHE A 34 4.70 9.50 0.17
CA PHE A 34 5.72 8.91 1.01
C PHE A 34 5.55 9.44 2.43
N ALA A 35 5.60 8.56 3.44
CA ALA A 35 5.52 8.91 4.84
C ALA A 35 6.64 8.23 5.63
N SER A 36 7.29 8.99 6.51
CA SER A 36 8.46 8.57 7.27
C SER A 36 8.29 8.87 8.76
N PRO A 37 8.51 7.88 9.65
CA PRO A 37 8.68 8.14 11.07
C PRO A 37 10.10 8.68 11.32
N ILE A 38 10.21 9.82 12.01
CA ILE A 38 11.47 10.39 12.45
C ILE A 38 11.71 9.96 13.89
N LYS A 39 12.91 9.43 14.15
CA LYS A 39 13.30 8.92 15.45
C LYS A 39 14.36 9.79 16.09
N TYR A 40 14.24 9.99 17.40
CA TYR A 40 15.25 10.60 18.25
C TYR A 40 15.41 9.70 19.49
N ASN A 41 16.65 9.34 19.83
CA ASN A 41 16.96 8.41 20.93
C ASN A 41 16.17 7.08 20.88
N GLY A 42 15.94 6.54 19.67
CA GLY A 42 15.22 5.27 19.47
C GLY A 42 13.69 5.39 19.48
N GLU A 43 13.15 6.53 19.93
CA GLU A 43 11.71 6.79 19.98
C GLU A 43 11.24 7.61 18.77
N ILE A 44 10.01 7.36 18.32
CA ILE A 44 9.40 8.13 17.23
C ILE A 44 8.91 9.46 17.80
N VAL A 45 9.45 10.57 17.30
CA VAL A 45 9.10 11.92 17.76
C VAL A 45 8.28 12.71 16.74
N GLU A 46 8.29 12.30 15.47
CA GLU A 46 7.59 13.01 14.39
C GLU A 46 7.21 12.04 13.25
N TYR A 47 6.16 12.40 12.51
CA TYR A 47 5.85 11.79 11.22
C TYR A 47 5.89 12.83 10.11
N GLN A 48 6.74 12.61 9.11
CA GLN A 48 6.86 13.46 7.94
C GLN A 48 6.21 12.81 6.73
N SER A 49 5.67 13.61 5.82
CA SER A 49 5.13 13.10 4.55
C SER A 49 5.42 14.03 3.39
N VAL A 50 5.97 13.46 2.32
CA VAL A 50 6.14 14.12 1.02
C VAL A 50 5.08 13.57 0.08
N ARG A 51 4.47 14.47 -0.72
CA ARG A 51 3.36 14.12 -1.60
C ARG A 51 3.59 14.70 -2.98
N PHE A 52 3.46 13.86 -3.99
CA PHE A 52 3.55 14.26 -5.39
C PHE A 52 2.19 14.16 -6.04
N LYS A 53 1.97 15.04 -7.04
CA LYS A 53 0.87 14.90 -7.97
C LYS A 53 1.20 13.74 -8.91
N PRO A 54 0.47 12.63 -8.85
CA PRO A 54 0.77 11.47 -9.68
C PRO A 54 0.35 11.72 -11.13
N GLU A 55 1.04 11.07 -12.06
CA GLU A 55 0.58 11.00 -13.44
C GLU A 55 -0.76 10.25 -13.55
N ARG A 56 -1.54 10.59 -14.58
CA ARG A 56 -2.88 10.01 -14.81
C ARG A 56 -2.85 8.49 -14.95
N ILE A 57 -1.75 7.92 -15.46
CA ILE A 57 -1.63 6.46 -15.61
C ILE A 57 -1.63 5.76 -14.25
N TYR A 58 -0.93 6.31 -13.25
CA TYR A 58 -0.89 5.75 -11.89
C TYR A 58 -2.22 5.94 -11.17
N VAL A 59 -2.92 7.05 -11.41
CA VAL A 59 -4.29 7.25 -10.92
C VAL A 59 -5.23 6.16 -11.43
N LYS A 60 -5.23 5.90 -12.75
CA LYS A 60 -6.09 4.85 -13.33
C LYS A 60 -5.78 3.46 -12.76
N ARG A 61 -4.50 3.15 -12.52
CA ARG A 61 -4.08 1.88 -11.88
C ARG A 61 -4.59 1.79 -10.45
N ALA A 62 -4.42 2.86 -9.66
CA ALA A 62 -4.90 2.92 -8.29
C ALA A 62 -6.43 2.80 -8.22
N GLU A 63 -7.17 3.47 -9.10
CA GLU A 63 -8.64 3.35 -9.16
C GLU A 63 -9.09 1.91 -9.36
N LYS A 64 -8.47 1.19 -10.32
CA LYS A 64 -8.76 -0.24 -10.54
C LYS A 64 -8.45 -1.08 -9.30
N ALA A 65 -7.32 -0.82 -8.63
CA ALA A 65 -6.93 -1.56 -7.43
C ALA A 65 -7.89 -1.30 -6.25
N TYR A 66 -8.25 -0.04 -6.01
CA TYR A 66 -9.17 0.35 -4.96
C TYR A 66 -10.60 -0.16 -5.21
N ALA A 67 -11.04 -0.21 -6.47
CA ALA A 67 -12.32 -0.81 -6.84
C ALA A 67 -12.36 -2.31 -6.49
N LYS A 68 -11.29 -3.06 -6.78
CA LYS A 68 -11.18 -4.48 -6.39
C LYS A 68 -11.22 -4.66 -4.87
N LEU A 69 -10.49 -3.82 -4.13
CA LEU A 69 -10.46 -3.87 -2.66
C LEU A 69 -11.81 -3.55 -2.02
N ARG A 70 -12.59 -2.64 -2.61
CA ARG A 70 -13.93 -2.28 -2.09
C ARG A 70 -14.96 -3.39 -2.26
N ASN A 71 -14.84 -4.17 -3.33
CA ASN A 71 -15.79 -5.24 -3.66
C ASN A 71 -15.46 -6.56 -2.94
N ASP A 72 -14.68 -6.54 -1.87
CA ASP A 72 -14.14 -7.70 -1.11
C ASP A 72 -13.44 -8.79 -1.93
N LYS A 73 -13.23 -8.56 -3.23
CA LYS A 73 -12.38 -9.37 -4.10
C LYS A 73 -10.92 -9.01 -3.85
N LYS A 74 -10.46 -9.23 -2.62
CA LYS A 74 -9.01 -9.18 -2.34
C LYS A 74 -8.35 -10.23 -3.23
N PRO A 75 -7.43 -9.84 -4.12
CA PRO A 75 -6.74 -10.82 -4.96
C PRO A 75 -6.09 -11.87 -4.06
N LEU A 76 -6.26 -13.16 -4.39
CA LEU A 76 -5.65 -14.27 -3.65
C LEU A 76 -4.14 -14.04 -3.43
N GLN A 77 -3.49 -13.35 -4.37
CA GLN A 77 -2.09 -12.94 -4.33
C GLN A 77 -1.70 -12.10 -3.09
N LEU A 78 -2.65 -11.47 -2.38
CA LEU A 78 -2.39 -10.76 -1.12
C LEU A 78 -2.27 -11.69 0.09
N TYR A 79 -2.85 -12.88 0.01
CA TYR A 79 -2.83 -13.89 1.08
C TYR A 79 -1.82 -15.00 0.82
N LEU A 80 -1.54 -15.29 -0.45
CA LEU A 80 -0.56 -16.28 -0.82
C LEU A 80 0.83 -15.79 -0.40
N PRO A 81 1.64 -16.63 0.28
CA PRO A 81 3.04 -16.30 0.50
C PRO A 81 3.68 -16.03 -0.86
N ARG A 82 4.64 -15.09 -0.91
CA ARG A 82 5.48 -14.88 -2.10
C ARG A 82 6.39 -16.10 -2.29
N THR A 83 5.81 -17.19 -2.76
CA THR A 83 6.52 -18.44 -3.08
C THR A 83 7.38 -18.20 -4.30
N ARG A 84 8.65 -18.62 -4.25
CA ARG A 84 9.52 -18.65 -5.42
C ARG A 84 9.01 -19.68 -6.43
N LEU A 85 9.33 -19.51 -7.72
CA LEU A 85 8.86 -20.41 -8.79
C LEU A 85 9.14 -21.90 -8.49
N TRP A 86 10.31 -22.21 -7.91
CA TRP A 86 10.70 -23.58 -7.57
C TRP A 86 9.85 -24.19 -6.45
N MET A 87 9.35 -23.39 -5.50
CA MET A 87 8.41 -23.85 -4.47
C MET A 87 7.05 -24.23 -5.07
N ARG A 88 6.67 -23.59 -6.19
CA ARG A 88 5.46 -23.93 -6.94
C ARG A 88 5.64 -25.20 -7.77
N ALA A 89 6.82 -25.41 -8.34
CA ALA A 89 7.16 -26.62 -9.08
C ALA A 89 7.23 -27.86 -8.17
N ALA A 90 7.80 -27.74 -6.97
CA ALA A 90 7.89 -28.84 -6.01
C ALA A 90 6.52 -29.37 -5.56
N PHE A 91 5.48 -28.51 -5.50
CA PHE A 91 4.12 -28.92 -5.16
C PHE A 91 3.48 -29.88 -6.17
N PHE A 92 3.93 -29.88 -7.44
CA PHE A 92 3.44 -30.79 -8.47
C PHE A 92 4.10 -32.17 -8.45
N LEU A 93 5.25 -32.32 -7.79
CA LEU A 93 5.98 -33.60 -7.72
C LEU A 93 5.56 -34.48 -6.53
N PHE A 94 4.80 -33.95 -5.58
CA PHE A 94 4.34 -34.67 -4.39
C PHE A 94 2.85 -35.07 -4.42
N ILE A 95 2.13 -34.75 -5.51
CA ILE A 95 0.71 -35.11 -5.71
C ILE A 95 0.55 -36.18 -6.82
N SER A 96 1.66 -36.70 -7.36
CA SER A 96 1.68 -37.81 -8.31
C SER A 96 2.14 -39.10 -7.64
#